data_AF-A0A944F9X1-F1
#
_entry.id   AF-A0A944F9X1-F1
#
_cell.length_a   1.000
_cell.length_b   1.000
_cell.length_c   1.000
_cell.angle_alpha   90.00
_cell.angle_beta   90.00
_cell.angle_gamma   90.00
#
_symmetry.space_group_name_H-M   'P 1'
#
loop_
_entity.id
_entity.type
_entity.pdbx_description
1 polymer ?
#
loop_
_entity_poly.entity_id
_entity_poly.type
_entity_poly.pdbx_seq_one_letter_code
_entity_poly.pdbx_strand_id
1 'polypeptide(L)' 'MYRSPPPVGSVRPLTEANEAIRALVESRADEAWPADEYEVLLLRWAAAVRGEVAEAA' A
#
# COMPACT_ATOMS: atom_id res chain seq x y z
N MET A 1 3.75 -12.21 28.70
CA MET A 1 3.66 -12.13 27.22
C MET A 1 2.82 -10.91 26.87
N TYR A 2 3.45 -9.79 26.51
CA TYR A 2 2.72 -8.61 26.04
C TYR A 2 2.45 -8.80 24.55
N ARG A 3 1.19 -9.05 24.19
CA ARG A 3 0.71 -8.99 22.81
C ARG A 3 0.49 -7.51 22.50
N SER A 4 1.26 -6.93 21.58
CA SER A 4 0.94 -5.60 21.06
C SER A 4 -0.47 -5.64 20.46
N PRO A 5 -1.33 -4.65 20.76
CA PRO A 5 -2.54 -4.45 19.98
C PRO A 5 -2.13 -4.21 18.52
N PRO A 6 -2.82 -4.80 17.54
CA PRO A 6 -2.58 -4.43 16.16
C PRO A 6 -2.90 -2.94 16.02
N PRO A 7 -2.07 -2.15 15.31
CA PRO A 7 -2.48 -0.82 14.91
C PRO A 7 -3.71 -1.01 14.03
N VAL A 8 -4.90 -0.64 14.51
CA VAL A 8 -6.10 -0.57 13.66
C VAL A 8 -6.12 0.78 12.98
N GLY A 9 -5.00 1.07 12.31
CA GLY A 9 -4.98 1.74 11.03
C GLY A 9 -6.02 1.13 10.12
N SER A 10 -6.70 1.89 9.27
CA SER A 10 -7.54 1.30 8.22
C SER A 10 -6.71 0.36 7.31
N VAL A 11 -6.63 -0.93 7.69
CA VAL A 11 -5.86 -2.00 7.02
C VAL A 11 -6.32 -2.21 5.57
N ARG A 12 -7.58 -1.85 5.30
CA ARG A 12 -8.21 -1.97 3.99
C ARG A 12 -7.52 -1.09 2.94
N PRO A 13 -7.40 0.25 3.10
CA PRO A 13 -6.67 1.10 2.16
C PRO A 13 -5.22 0.68 1.92
N LEU A 14 -4.52 0.17 2.94
CA LEU A 14 -3.15 -0.33 2.76
C LEU A 14 -3.12 -1.63 1.94
N THR A 15 -4.04 -2.55 2.22
CA THR A 15 -4.17 -3.83 1.49
C THR A 15 -4.52 -3.59 0.03
N GLU A 16 -5.49 -2.72 -0.24
CA GLU A 16 -5.91 -2.34 -1.61
C GLU A 16 -4.77 -1.70 -2.40
N ALA A 17 -3.98 -0.81 -1.79
CA ALA A 17 -2.82 -0.21 -2.44
C ALA A 17 -1.75 -1.26 -2.78
N ASN A 18 -1.49 -2.22 -1.88
CA ASN A 18 -0.52 -3.29 -2.11
C ASN A 18 -0.97 -4.26 -3.21
N GLU A 19 -2.26 -4.61 -3.25
CA GLU A 19 -2.83 -5.48 -4.29
C GLU A 19 -2.76 -4.82 -5.67
N ALA A 20 -3.09 -3.53 -5.76
CA ALA A 20 -2.96 -2.78 -7.01
C ALA A 20 -1.52 -2.71 -7.52
N ILE A 21 -0.54 -2.52 -6.62
CA ILE A 21 0.89 -2.53 -6.97
C ILE A 21 1.30 -3.91 -7.51
N ARG A 22 0.89 -5.00 -6.86
CA ARG A 22 1.19 -6.37 -7.32
C ARG A 22 0.57 -6.65 -8.68
N ALA A 23 -0.71 -6.31 -8.86
CA ALA A 23 -1.39 -6.48 -10.13
C ALA A 23 -0.70 -5.70 -11.28
N LEU A 24 -0.25 -4.47 -11.01
CA LEU A 24 0.50 -3.68 -11.98
C LEU A 24 1.81 -4.37 -12.37
N VAL A 25 2.59 -4.84 -11.39
CA VAL A 25 3.85 -5.55 -11.65
C VAL A 25 3.63 -6.86 -12.41
N GLU A 26 2.64 -7.65 -12.00
CA GLU A 26 2.33 -8.95 -12.59
C GLU A 26 1.78 -8.85 -14.02
N SER A 27 1.04 -7.78 -14.33
CA SER A 27 0.50 -7.54 -15.67
C SER A 27 1.58 -7.22 -16.71
N ARG A 28 2.81 -6.92 -16.28
CA ARG A 28 3.92 -6.50 -17.15
C ARG A 28 4.82 -7.70 -17.49
N ALA A 29 4.33 -8.58 -18.36
CA ALA A 29 5.18 -9.47 -19.12
C ALA A 29 5.63 -8.74 -20.40
N ASP A 30 6.87 -8.27 -20.43
CA ASP A 30 7.55 -7.70 -21.62
C ASP A 30 7.14 -6.29 -22.10
N GLU A 31 6.33 -5.54 -21.34
CA GLU A 31 6.01 -4.14 -21.64
C GLU A 31 6.94 -3.12 -20.94
N ALA A 32 7.02 -1.91 -21.50
CA ALA A 32 7.69 -0.79 -20.85
C ALA A 32 7.07 -0.49 -19.47
N TRP A 33 7.92 -0.07 -18.54
CA TRP A 33 7.53 0.20 -17.15
C TRP A 33 6.58 1.41 -17.04
N PRO A 34 5.40 1.27 -16.43
CA PRO A 34 4.43 2.36 -16.28
C PRO A 34 4.76 3.23 -15.05
N ALA A 35 5.80 4.06 -15.18
CA ALA A 35 6.30 4.89 -14.08
C ALA A 35 5.21 5.77 -13.45
N ASP A 36 4.38 6.42 -14.26
CA ASP A 36 3.33 7.34 -13.80
C ASP A 36 2.25 6.61 -12.97
N GLU A 37 1.80 5.45 -13.42
CA GLU A 37 0.79 4.65 -12.72
C GLU A 37 1.36 4.09 -11.41
N TYR A 38 2.61 3.63 -11.44
CA TYR A 38 3.30 3.15 -10.25
C TYR A 38 3.51 4.26 -9.20
N GLU A 39 3.87 5.48 -9.62
CA GLU A 39 4.03 6.62 -8.71
C GLU A 39 2.72 6.99 -8.00
N VAL A 40 1.59 6.98 -8.73
CA VAL A 40 0.27 7.20 -8.13
C VAL A 40 -0.04 6.13 -7.07
N LEU A 41 0.27 4.87 -7.34
CA LEU A 41 0.06 3.79 -6.37
C LEU A 41 0.97 3.93 -5.14
N LEU A 42 2.23 4.37 -5.32
CA LEU A 42 3.14 4.66 -4.21
C LEU A 42 2.64 5.82 -3.32
N LEU A 43 2.08 6.87 -3.91
CA LEU A 43 1.48 7.98 -3.15
C LEU A 43 0.28 7.52 -2.32
N ARG A 44 -0.58 6.66 -2.89
CA ARG A 44 -1.72 6.07 -2.18
C ARG A 44 -1.27 5.17 -1.03
N TRP A 45 -0.29 4.32 -1.27
CA TRP A 45 0.33 3.49 -0.24
C TRP A 45 0.94 4.34 0.88
N ALA A 46 1.71 5.39 0.55
CA ALA A 46 2.34 6.27 1.54
C ALA A 46 1.30 7.03 2.38
N ALA A 47 0.18 7.43 1.77
CA ALA A 47 -0.94 8.03 2.49
C ALA A 47 -1.60 7.02 3.45
N ALA A 48 -1.85 5.79 3.00
CA ALA A 48 -2.41 4.73 3.83
C ALA A 48 -1.49 4.42 5.02
N VAL A 49 -0.19 4.20 4.80
CA VAL A 49 0.81 3.95 5.86
C VAL A 49 0.83 5.09 6.89
N ARG A 50 0.83 6.35 6.45
CA ARG A 50 0.79 7.49 7.38
C ARG A 50 -0.51 7.54 8.19
N GLY A 51 -1.63 7.18 7.59
CA GLY A 51 -2.91 7.02 8.29
C GLY A 51 -2.86 5.92 9.35
N GLU A 52 -2.27 4.76 9.02
CA GLU A 52 -2.09 3.68 9.99
C GLU A 52 -1.16 4.06 11.14
N VAL A 53 -0.07 4.77 10.87
CA VAL A 53 0.86 5.26 11.89
C VAL A 53 0.19 6.30 12.80
N ALA A 54 -0.64 7.18 12.24
CA ALA A 54 -1.38 8.18 13.01
C ALA A 54 -2.48 7.56 13.90
N GLU A 55 -3.13 6.48 13.46
CA GLU A 55 -4.13 5.75 14.25
C GLU A 55 -3.48 4.87 15.36
N ALA A 56 -2.15 4.67 15.29
CA ALA A 56 -1.40 3.83 16.21
C ALA A 56 -0.63 4.59 17.33
N ALA A 57 -0.54 5.92 17.25
CA ALA A 57 0.23 6.79 18.15
C ALA A 57 -0.63 7.40 19.26
#